data_AF-A0A7S1USC9-F1
#
_entry.id   AF-A0A7S1USC9-F1
#
_cell.length_a   1.000
_cell.length_b   1.000
_cell.length_c   1.000
_cell.angle_alpha   90.00
_cell.angle_beta   90.00
_cell.angle_gamma   90.00
#
_symmetry.space_group_name_H-M   'P 1'
#
loop_
_entity.id
_entity.type
_entity.pdbx_description
1 polymer ?
#
loop_
_entity_poly.entity_id
_entity_poly.type
_entity_poly.pdbx_seq_one_letter_code
_entity_poly.pdbx_strand_id
1 'polypeptide(L)'
;MTDGDGNFTFEVEPGTYSLVEQTPSNYGDVKDSDGGNPNVIETVDVTAGDSVDNVFVDELKSAMPSVSPSSIPTARPSRQPPIVPDLSPPSLVPPTPSCIGCIRLDFETSGDGTALSRGEYVTDAWLDKYGITVSASGKDGGGYTPNGAARVFDTANPGPDNNEGDFDLGSPNENCSGGGPGVGSAGQTTNCVPQGKVLIIQESNKDNPDDLHKGGTITFDFVAPAKVQDVVLMDIEEHDVITLTSAAGAVTTVNYIGIGNNGVQTVPINVENVVKMVIGIPGSGAVAELGVCFDCDVP
;
A
#
# COMPACT_ATOMS: atom_id res chain seq x y z
N MET A 1 -15.25 25.76 -6.62
CA MET A 1 -14.87 26.09 -5.23
C MET A 1 -15.58 25.07 -4.36
N THR A 2 -14.88 24.42 -3.43
CA THR A 2 -15.43 23.37 -2.57
C THR A 2 -16.35 23.93 -1.49
N ASP A 3 -17.26 23.10 -0.98
CA ASP A 3 -18.11 23.44 0.16
C ASP A 3 -17.41 23.18 1.51
N GLY A 4 -18.14 23.39 2.61
CA GLY A 4 -17.60 23.22 3.97
C GLY A 4 -17.22 21.78 4.34
N ASP A 5 -17.68 20.80 3.56
CA ASP A 5 -17.37 19.38 3.72
C ASP A 5 -16.31 18.92 2.70
N GLY A 6 -15.78 19.84 1.87
CA GLY A 6 -14.76 19.57 0.86
C GLY A 6 -15.31 19.08 -0.49
N ASN A 7 -16.63 19.01 -0.67
CA ASN A 7 -17.21 18.53 -1.92
C ASN A 7 -17.21 19.61 -3.00
N PHE A 8 -17.15 19.20 -4.28
CA PHE A 8 -17.33 20.08 -5.43
C PHE A 8 -18.33 19.50 -6.43
N THR A 9 -18.92 20.36 -7.26
CA THR A 9 -19.83 19.95 -8.33
C THR A 9 -19.69 20.90 -9.52
N PHE A 10 -19.67 20.36 -10.72
CA PHE A 10 -19.69 21.11 -11.97
C PHE A 10 -20.80 20.56 -12.86
N GLU A 11 -21.64 21.44 -13.40
CA GLU A 11 -22.59 21.09 -14.45
C GLU A 11 -21.99 21.47 -15.81
N VAL A 12 -21.82 20.47 -16.68
CA VAL A 12 -21.17 20.62 -17.98
C VAL A 12 -21.95 19.86 -19.05
N GLU A 13 -21.77 20.24 -20.32
CA GLU A 13 -22.31 19.48 -21.45
C GLU A 13 -21.59 18.11 -21.57
N PRO A 14 -22.22 17.07 -22.15
CA PRO A 14 -21.58 15.78 -22.34
C PRO A 14 -20.25 15.88 -23.11
N GLY A 15 -19.18 15.31 -22.55
CA GLY A 15 -17.84 15.41 -23.11
C GLY A 15 -16.78 14.82 -22.18
N THR A 16 -15.53 14.90 -22.60
CA THR A 16 -14.36 14.52 -21.79
C THR A 16 -13.65 15.77 -21.31
N TYR A 17 -13.36 15.82 -20.01
CA TYR A 17 -12.78 16.97 -19.33
C TYR A 17 -11.55 16.57 -18.51
N SER A 18 -10.75 17.56 -18.12
CA SER A 18 -9.73 17.44 -17.08
C SER A 18 -10.12 18.34 -15.91
N LEU A 19 -10.05 17.84 -14.68
CA LEU A 19 -10.22 18.66 -13.48
C LEU A 19 -8.86 19.14 -12.99
N VAL A 20 -8.77 20.39 -12.57
CA VAL A 20 -7.54 20.98 -12.03
C VAL A 20 -7.82 21.62 -10.68
N GLU A 21 -7.04 21.24 -9.68
CA GLU A 21 -7.06 21.86 -8.36
C GLU A 21 -5.98 22.95 -8.24
N GLN A 22 -6.22 23.91 -7.33
CA GLN A 22 -5.18 24.77 -6.81
C GLN A 22 -5.03 24.51 -5.30
N THR A 23 -3.92 23.90 -4.90
CA THR A 23 -3.59 23.61 -3.50
C THR A 23 -3.74 24.85 -2.61
N PRO A 24 -4.54 24.78 -1.53
CA PRO A 24 -4.62 25.83 -0.55
C PRO A 24 -3.28 26.10 0.14
N SER A 25 -3.01 27.38 0.47
CA SER A 25 -1.81 27.73 1.24
C SER A 25 -1.78 27.00 2.59
N ASN A 26 -0.62 26.43 2.95
CA ASN A 26 -0.35 25.56 4.12
C ASN A 26 -0.67 24.08 3.94
N TYR A 27 -1.15 23.67 2.76
CA TYR A 27 -1.26 22.27 2.40
C TYR A 27 -0.12 21.87 1.45
N GLY A 28 0.22 20.58 1.41
CA GLY A 28 1.09 19.96 0.42
C GLY A 28 0.31 18.93 -0.38
N ASP A 29 0.60 18.84 -1.67
CA ASP A 29 -0.09 17.92 -2.57
C ASP A 29 0.25 16.48 -2.19
N VAL A 30 -0.75 15.60 -2.12
CA VAL A 30 -0.52 14.16 -1.99
C VAL A 30 -0.82 13.43 -3.31
N LYS A 31 -1.76 12.48 -3.35
CA LYS A 31 -2.09 11.70 -4.55
C LYS A 31 -3.59 11.79 -4.82
N ASP A 32 -3.94 12.13 -6.05
CA ASP A 32 -5.32 12.23 -6.54
C ASP A 32 -5.84 10.88 -7.05
N SER A 33 -7.14 10.83 -7.35
CA SER A 33 -7.85 9.61 -7.77
C SER A 33 -7.34 8.94 -9.04
N ASP A 34 -6.61 9.64 -9.91
CA ASP A 34 -6.05 9.09 -11.15
C ASP A 34 -4.56 8.74 -11.07
N GLY A 35 -3.91 9.01 -9.92
CA GLY A 35 -2.50 8.71 -9.69
C GLY A 35 -1.52 9.48 -10.58
N GLY A 36 -1.99 10.52 -11.28
CA GLY A 36 -1.20 11.37 -12.16
C GLY A 36 -0.60 12.58 -11.43
N ASN A 37 -0.71 13.76 -12.04
CA ASN A 37 -0.31 15.00 -11.40
C ASN A 37 -1.24 15.27 -10.20
N PRO A 38 -0.72 15.48 -8.97
CA PRO A 38 -1.51 15.75 -7.76
C PRO A 38 -2.38 17.01 -7.73
N ASN A 39 -2.48 17.72 -8.86
CA ASN A 39 -3.39 18.84 -9.02
C ASN A 39 -4.28 18.66 -10.25
N VAL A 40 -4.26 17.50 -10.91
CA VAL A 40 -4.95 17.26 -12.18
C VAL A 40 -5.51 15.85 -12.23
N ILE A 41 -6.84 15.74 -12.38
CA ILE A 41 -7.48 14.50 -12.82
C ILE A 41 -7.63 14.59 -14.35
N GLU A 42 -6.82 13.84 -15.09
CA GLU A 42 -6.62 14.04 -16.54
C GLU A 42 -7.84 13.67 -17.38
N THR A 43 -8.59 12.64 -16.98
CA THR A 43 -9.72 12.13 -17.78
C THR A 43 -10.98 11.94 -16.94
N VAL A 44 -11.92 12.87 -17.10
CA VAL A 44 -13.28 12.82 -16.57
C VAL A 44 -14.25 12.73 -17.76
N ASP A 45 -14.73 11.52 -18.04
CA ASP A 45 -15.69 11.25 -19.12
C ASP A 45 -17.12 11.30 -18.59
N VAL A 46 -17.88 12.30 -19.05
CA VAL A 46 -19.32 12.45 -18.74
C VAL A 46 -20.19 12.33 -19.99
N THR A 47 -19.69 11.68 -21.04
CA THR A 47 -20.43 11.49 -22.29
C THR A 47 -21.68 10.63 -22.13
N ALA A 48 -21.67 9.71 -21.17
CA ALA A 48 -22.75 8.73 -20.95
C ALA A 48 -23.40 8.80 -19.56
N GLY A 49 -22.94 9.69 -18.68
CA GLY A 49 -23.46 9.83 -17.31
C GLY A 49 -22.53 10.66 -16.42
N ASP A 50 -22.91 10.84 -15.16
CA ASP A 50 -22.14 11.61 -14.20
C ASP A 50 -20.87 10.87 -13.77
N SER A 51 -19.80 11.63 -13.50
CA SER A 51 -18.56 11.12 -12.92
C SER A 51 -18.45 11.60 -11.47
N VAL A 52 -18.58 10.68 -10.52
CA VAL A 52 -18.79 10.99 -9.09
C VAL A 52 -17.60 10.64 -8.17
N ASP A 53 -16.60 9.91 -8.67
CA ASP A 53 -15.49 9.39 -7.88
C ASP A 53 -14.19 10.20 -8.08
N ASN A 54 -14.31 11.50 -8.37
CA ASN A 54 -13.18 12.40 -8.59
C ASN A 54 -12.76 13.03 -7.25
N VAL A 55 -11.54 12.73 -6.79
CA VAL A 55 -11.07 13.17 -5.47
C VAL A 55 -9.67 13.76 -5.60
N PHE A 56 -9.52 14.97 -5.08
CA PHE A 56 -8.22 15.57 -4.78
C PHE A 56 -7.93 15.41 -3.28
N VAL A 57 -6.67 15.14 -2.95
CA VAL A 57 -6.26 14.99 -1.54
C VAL A 57 -5.04 15.85 -1.28
N ASP A 58 -5.12 16.62 -0.19
CA ASP A 58 -4.10 17.56 0.26
C ASP A 58 -3.77 17.30 1.74
N GLU A 59 -2.49 17.36 2.11
CA GLU A 59 -2.05 17.22 3.51
C GLU A 59 -1.72 18.56 4.16
N LEU A 60 -2.11 18.77 5.42
CA LEU A 60 -1.70 19.95 6.17
C LEU A 60 -0.20 19.87 6.49
N LYS A 61 0.60 20.87 6.09
CA LYS A 61 2.02 20.94 6.44
C LYS A 61 2.19 20.94 7.97
N SER A 62 2.76 19.86 8.51
CA SER A 62 2.88 19.66 9.97
C SER A 62 3.79 20.70 10.62
N ALA A 63 3.29 21.36 11.67
CA ALA A 63 4.09 22.20 12.55
C ALA A 63 4.67 21.34 13.68
N MET A 64 6.00 21.12 13.68
CA MET A 64 6.71 20.39 14.74
C MET A 64 6.34 20.88 16.16
N PRO A 65 6.05 19.98 17.13
CA PRO A 65 5.97 20.35 18.53
C PRO A 65 7.36 20.38 19.18
N SER A 66 7.69 21.48 19.86
CA SER A 66 8.83 21.55 20.80
C SER A 66 8.46 20.91 22.14
N VAL A 67 9.37 20.12 22.70
CA VAL A 67 9.22 19.25 23.89
C VAL A 67 9.48 19.96 25.24
N SER A 68 8.57 19.71 26.21
CA SER A 68 8.76 19.50 27.69
C SER A 68 9.23 20.66 28.62
N PRO A 69 9.15 20.55 29.99
CA PRO A 69 8.17 19.90 30.90
C PRO A 69 7.66 20.80 32.08
N SER A 70 6.73 20.20 32.84
CA SER A 70 6.00 20.59 34.06
C SER A 70 6.74 21.33 35.20
N SER A 71 6.04 22.26 35.87
CA SER A 71 6.32 22.68 37.25
C SER A 71 5.03 22.85 38.06
N ILE A 72 4.85 21.99 39.08
CA ILE A 72 3.87 22.13 40.16
C ILE A 72 4.34 23.22 41.14
N PRO A 73 3.44 24.01 41.74
CA PRO A 73 3.46 24.09 43.21
C PRO A 73 2.07 24.00 43.88
N THR A 74 2.16 23.53 45.11
CA THR A 74 1.18 23.17 46.14
C THR A 74 0.24 24.29 46.60
N ALA A 75 -1.04 23.97 46.85
CA ALA A 75 -1.84 24.60 47.92
C ALA A 75 -3.00 23.69 48.38
N ARG A 76 -3.20 23.64 49.71
CA ARG A 76 -4.18 22.86 50.49
C ARG A 76 -5.31 23.80 50.99
N PRO A 77 -6.29 23.33 51.79
CA PRO A 77 -7.57 22.69 51.44
C PRO A 77 -8.79 23.63 51.62
N SER A 78 -9.92 23.32 50.99
CA SER A 78 -11.23 23.83 51.43
C SER A 78 -12.27 22.72 51.43
N ARG A 79 -13.03 22.65 52.53
CA ARG A 79 -14.14 21.72 52.77
C ARG A 79 -15.26 21.92 51.75
N GLN A 80 -15.69 20.85 51.10
CA GLN A 80 -16.96 20.81 50.37
C GLN A 80 -17.84 19.66 50.95
N PRO A 81 -19.17 19.84 51.07
CA PRO A 81 -20.07 18.86 51.70
C PRO A 81 -20.18 17.56 50.90
N PRO A 82 -20.69 16.46 51.49
CA PRO A 82 -20.78 15.17 50.80
C PRO A 82 -21.74 15.27 49.61
N ILE A 83 -21.18 15.07 48.40
CA ILE A 83 -21.94 14.92 47.16
C ILE A 83 -22.60 13.55 47.20
N VAL A 84 -23.91 13.54 47.04
CA VAL A 84 -24.74 12.34 46.82
C VAL A 84 -24.24 11.55 45.61
N PRO A 85 -24.27 10.20 45.60
CA PRO A 85 -23.94 9.45 44.40
C PRO A 85 -25.03 9.71 43.35
N ASP A 86 -24.67 10.44 42.29
CA ASP A 86 -25.46 10.53 41.08
C ASP A 86 -25.37 9.18 40.35
N LEU A 87 -26.45 8.41 40.40
CA LEU A 87 -26.64 7.16 39.67
C LEU A 87 -27.03 7.44 38.21
N SER A 88 -26.22 8.24 37.53
CA SER A 88 -26.30 8.37 36.08
C SER A 88 -25.66 7.13 35.46
N PRO A 89 -26.36 6.37 34.60
CA PRO A 89 -25.77 5.23 33.90
C PRO A 89 -24.58 5.71 33.06
N PRO A 90 -23.51 4.90 32.91
CA PRO A 90 -22.41 5.25 32.01
C PRO A 90 -23.01 5.48 30.62
N SER A 91 -22.85 6.71 30.14
CA SER A 91 -23.26 7.10 28.82
C SER A 91 -22.53 6.19 27.83
N LEU A 92 -23.29 5.48 26.97
CA LEU A 92 -22.78 4.75 25.82
C LEU A 92 -22.32 5.76 24.76
N VAL A 93 -21.33 6.57 25.09
CA VAL A 93 -20.64 7.39 24.11
C VAL A 93 -20.01 6.38 23.13
N PRO A 94 -20.37 6.39 21.84
CA PRO A 94 -19.68 5.57 20.85
C PRO A 94 -18.18 5.91 20.94
N PRO A 95 -17.27 4.92 20.73
CA PRO A 95 -15.85 5.18 20.80
C PRO A 95 -15.51 6.37 19.91
N THR A 96 -14.76 7.31 20.48
CA THR A 96 -14.12 8.43 19.79
C THR A 96 -13.49 7.94 18.48
N PRO A 97 -13.46 8.76 17.41
CA PRO A 97 -12.84 8.36 16.17
C PRO A 97 -11.39 7.97 16.47
N SER A 98 -11.10 6.69 16.37
CA SER A 98 -9.73 6.24 16.26
C SER A 98 -9.11 6.99 15.11
N CYS A 99 -7.94 7.63 15.31
CA CYS A 99 -7.24 8.08 14.14
C CYS A 99 -6.84 6.85 13.33
N ILE A 100 -6.88 6.97 12.01
CA ILE A 100 -6.45 5.90 11.12
C ILE A 100 -5.10 6.32 10.56
N GLY A 101 -4.06 5.57 10.88
CA GLY A 101 -2.72 5.74 10.32
C GLY A 101 -2.57 4.84 9.10
N CYS A 102 -2.41 5.43 7.91
CA CYS A 102 -2.15 4.67 6.68
C CYS A 102 -0.66 4.69 6.33
N ILE A 103 -0.16 3.56 5.87
CA ILE A 103 1.21 3.40 5.38
C ILE A 103 1.20 2.72 4.01
N ARG A 104 2.28 2.97 3.27
CA ARG A 104 2.62 2.31 2.01
C ARG A 104 3.90 1.53 2.25
N LEU A 105 3.86 0.21 2.08
CA LEU A 105 5.07 -0.59 2.03
C LEU A 105 5.54 -0.62 0.58
N ASP A 106 6.53 0.23 0.27
CA ASP A 106 7.23 0.30 -1.03
C ASP A 106 8.48 -0.60 -1.09
N PHE A 107 8.76 -1.30 0.01
CA PHE A 107 9.89 -2.21 0.18
C PHE A 107 11.28 -1.57 -0.01
N GLU A 108 11.37 -0.24 -0.02
CA GLU A 108 12.65 0.47 -0.01
C GLU A 108 13.29 0.42 1.39
N THR A 109 12.45 0.45 2.43
CA THR A 109 12.88 0.47 3.83
C THR A 109 12.07 -0.47 4.72
N SER A 110 12.70 -0.97 5.79
CA SER A 110 12.05 -1.62 6.92
C SER A 110 11.26 -0.60 7.76
N GLY A 111 10.50 -1.09 8.74
CA GLY A 111 9.64 -0.24 9.58
C GLY A 111 10.38 0.82 10.40
N ASP A 112 11.67 0.61 10.68
CA ASP A 112 12.52 1.60 11.35
C ASP A 112 13.18 2.60 10.38
N GLY A 113 12.93 2.48 9.07
CA GLY A 113 13.51 3.30 8.02
C GLY A 113 14.88 2.82 7.51
N THR A 114 15.37 1.65 7.95
CA THR A 114 16.60 1.06 7.40
C THR A 114 16.38 0.61 5.96
N ALA A 115 17.28 0.97 5.05
CA ALA A 115 17.18 0.58 3.65
C ALA A 115 17.34 -0.93 3.47
N LEU A 116 16.42 -1.55 2.73
CA LEU A 116 16.50 -2.97 2.39
C LEU A 116 17.50 -3.21 1.26
N SER A 117 18.22 -4.33 1.34
CA SER A 117 19.23 -4.68 0.34
C SER A 117 18.66 -5.57 -0.76
N ARG A 118 19.14 -5.39 -2.00
CA ARG A 118 18.86 -6.34 -3.08
C ARG A 118 19.25 -7.75 -2.65
N GLY A 119 18.31 -8.68 -2.80
CA GLY A 119 18.48 -10.11 -2.49
C GLY A 119 18.38 -10.47 -1.02
N GLU A 120 18.10 -9.50 -0.15
CA GLU A 120 17.75 -9.74 1.24
C GLU A 120 16.50 -10.60 1.35
N TYR A 121 16.50 -11.51 2.33
CA TYR A 121 15.34 -12.29 2.70
C TYR A 121 14.66 -11.66 3.90
N VAL A 122 13.41 -11.26 3.74
CA VAL A 122 12.66 -10.53 4.76
C VAL A 122 11.48 -11.34 5.27
N THR A 123 11.23 -11.25 6.58
CA THR A 123 10.06 -11.85 7.24
C THR A 123 9.46 -10.89 8.25
N ASP A 124 10.30 -10.21 9.01
CA ASP A 124 9.93 -9.36 10.16
C ASP A 124 10.36 -7.90 10.01
N ALA A 125 10.76 -7.48 8.81
CA ALA A 125 11.23 -6.12 8.52
C ALA A 125 10.23 -5.00 8.94
N TRP A 126 8.94 -5.30 9.03
CA TRP A 126 7.89 -4.36 9.44
C TRP A 126 7.16 -4.79 10.72
N LEU A 127 7.64 -5.82 11.40
CA LEU A 127 6.97 -6.39 12.58
C LEU A 127 7.00 -5.40 13.75
N ASP A 128 8.18 -4.90 14.12
CA ASP A 128 8.35 -4.09 15.32
C ASP A 128 7.62 -2.75 15.25
N LYS A 129 7.50 -2.17 14.05
CA LYS A 129 6.88 -0.85 13.86
C LYS A 129 5.40 -0.92 13.50
N TYR A 130 5.01 -1.88 12.66
CA TYR A 130 3.68 -1.93 12.05
C TYR A 130 2.94 -3.23 12.35
N GLY A 131 3.56 -4.18 13.04
CA GLY A 131 2.94 -5.48 13.31
C GLY A 131 2.73 -6.32 12.06
N ILE A 132 3.54 -6.13 11.02
CA ILE A 132 3.41 -6.85 9.74
C ILE A 132 4.55 -7.85 9.59
N THR A 133 4.21 -9.12 9.36
CA THR A 133 5.16 -10.12 8.87
C THR A 133 4.84 -10.52 7.46
N VAL A 134 5.86 -10.81 6.66
CA VAL A 134 5.72 -11.33 5.30
C VAL A 134 6.30 -12.73 5.20
N SER A 135 5.66 -13.59 4.40
CA SER A 135 6.19 -14.89 4.03
C SER A 135 5.94 -15.20 2.56
N ALA A 136 6.78 -16.06 1.99
CA ALA A 136 6.69 -16.53 0.62
C ALA A 136 6.80 -18.06 0.56
N SER A 137 5.94 -18.67 -0.24
CA SER A 137 5.94 -20.10 -0.50
C SER A 137 5.78 -20.36 -1.98
N GLY A 138 6.73 -21.06 -2.59
CA GLY A 138 6.59 -21.49 -3.97
C GLY A 138 5.53 -22.57 -4.15
N LYS A 139 4.91 -22.58 -5.32
CA LYS A 139 3.90 -23.57 -5.73
C LYS A 139 4.51 -24.97 -5.73
N ASP A 140 3.74 -25.94 -5.25
CA ASP A 140 4.14 -27.35 -5.14
C ASP A 140 5.46 -27.59 -4.38
N GLY A 141 5.82 -26.70 -3.45
CA GLY A 141 7.08 -26.75 -2.71
C GLY A 141 8.31 -26.39 -3.55
N GLY A 142 8.11 -25.74 -4.70
CA GLY A 142 9.18 -25.14 -5.50
C GLY A 142 9.75 -23.88 -4.85
N GLY A 143 10.78 -23.31 -5.48
CA GLY A 143 11.43 -22.11 -5.00
C GLY A 143 12.47 -22.35 -3.91
N TYR A 144 13.11 -21.27 -3.49
CA TYR A 144 14.03 -21.22 -2.37
C TYR A 144 13.70 -20.02 -1.45
N THR A 145 12.76 -20.25 -0.54
CA THR A 145 12.37 -19.27 0.49
C THR A 145 12.86 -19.76 1.86
N PRO A 146 14.10 -19.44 2.27
CA PRO A 146 14.64 -19.90 3.55
C PRO A 146 13.75 -19.42 4.69
N ASN A 147 13.28 -20.37 5.51
CA ASN A 147 12.29 -20.13 6.58
C ASN A 147 10.98 -19.47 6.11
N GLY A 148 10.62 -19.61 4.83
CA GLY A 148 9.45 -18.97 4.25
C GLY A 148 9.61 -17.46 4.04
N ALA A 149 10.83 -16.92 4.02
CA ALA A 149 11.05 -15.49 3.79
C ALA A 149 10.80 -15.10 2.33
N ALA A 150 10.20 -13.93 2.11
CA ALA A 150 10.14 -13.29 0.79
C ALA A 150 11.50 -12.71 0.43
N ARG A 151 11.80 -12.59 -0.86
CA ARG A 151 13.07 -12.01 -1.32
C ARG A 151 12.87 -10.61 -1.88
N VAL A 152 13.72 -9.69 -1.48
CA VAL A 152 13.77 -8.33 -2.01
C VAL A 152 14.45 -8.34 -3.38
N PHE A 153 13.75 -7.85 -4.39
CA PHE A 153 14.23 -7.71 -5.75
C PHE A 153 14.34 -6.22 -6.09
N ASP A 154 15.45 -5.78 -6.68
CA ASP A 154 15.64 -4.38 -7.11
C ASP A 154 15.41 -4.29 -8.62
N THR A 155 14.27 -3.72 -9.01
CA THR A 155 13.84 -3.67 -10.42
C THR A 155 14.71 -2.77 -11.28
N ALA A 156 15.45 -1.83 -10.70
CA ALA A 156 16.42 -1.02 -11.44
C ALA A 156 17.72 -1.80 -11.72
N ASN A 157 17.96 -2.91 -11.01
CA ASN A 157 19.17 -3.72 -11.10
C ASN A 157 18.81 -5.22 -11.14
N PRO A 158 18.11 -5.70 -12.19
CA PRO A 158 17.51 -7.04 -12.22
C PRO A 158 18.55 -8.18 -12.16
N GLY A 159 19.73 -7.95 -12.70
CA GLY A 159 20.75 -8.99 -12.83
C GLY A 159 22.00 -8.49 -13.55
N PRO A 160 23.15 -9.17 -13.39
CA PRO A 160 24.30 -8.97 -14.26
C PRO A 160 24.03 -9.38 -15.72
N ASP A 161 23.24 -10.44 -15.97
CA ASP A 161 22.89 -10.90 -17.32
C ASP A 161 21.65 -11.83 -17.34
N ASN A 162 21.20 -12.22 -18.53
CA ASN A 162 19.98 -13.00 -18.74
C ASN A 162 20.01 -14.44 -18.20
N ASN A 163 21.15 -14.95 -17.73
CA ASN A 163 21.25 -16.24 -17.04
C ASN A 163 21.31 -16.06 -15.51
N GLU A 164 21.50 -14.82 -15.05
CA GLU A 164 21.71 -14.46 -13.67
C GLU A 164 20.90 -13.21 -13.32
N GLY A 165 19.69 -13.42 -12.80
CA GLY A 165 18.75 -12.36 -12.44
C GLY A 165 17.44 -12.54 -13.17
N ASP A 166 16.62 -11.50 -13.19
CA ASP A 166 15.27 -11.53 -13.75
C ASP A 166 14.93 -10.20 -14.44
N PHE A 167 15.22 -10.14 -15.73
CA PHE A 167 15.00 -8.91 -16.50
C PHE A 167 13.52 -8.68 -16.81
N ASP A 168 12.68 -9.70 -16.71
CA ASP A 168 11.23 -9.60 -16.93
C ASP A 168 10.58 -8.78 -15.80
N LEU A 169 11.18 -8.82 -14.60
CA LEU A 169 10.87 -7.93 -13.48
C LEU A 169 11.60 -6.58 -13.48
N GLY A 170 12.43 -6.28 -14.47
CA GLY A 170 13.14 -5.00 -14.52
C GLY A 170 12.18 -3.81 -14.70
N SER A 171 12.53 -2.64 -14.17
CA SER A 171 11.78 -1.40 -14.41
C SER A 171 12.69 -0.17 -14.41
N PRO A 172 12.40 0.86 -15.24
CA PRO A 172 11.38 0.91 -16.30
C PRO A 172 11.59 -0.11 -17.43
N ASN A 173 10.58 -0.31 -18.27
CA ASN A 173 10.64 -1.16 -19.46
C ASN A 173 11.56 -0.57 -20.55
N GLU A 174 12.23 -1.43 -21.31
CA GLU A 174 13.16 -1.08 -22.41
C GLU A 174 12.50 -0.29 -23.53
N ASN A 175 11.19 -0.46 -23.75
CA ASN A 175 10.43 0.21 -24.80
C ASN A 175 9.95 1.62 -24.39
N CYS A 176 10.16 2.03 -23.14
CA CYS A 176 9.80 3.36 -22.67
C CYS A 176 10.73 4.44 -23.23
N SER A 177 10.26 5.69 -23.20
CA SER A 177 11.11 6.83 -23.52
C SER A 177 12.26 6.92 -22.51
N GLY A 178 13.51 6.85 -23.00
CA GLY A 178 14.70 6.77 -22.15
C GLY A 178 15.18 5.34 -21.87
N GLY A 179 14.38 4.33 -22.22
CA GLY A 179 14.66 2.92 -21.95
C GLY A 179 14.71 2.58 -20.46
N GLY A 180 15.03 1.33 -20.17
CA GLY A 180 15.19 0.84 -18.82
C GLY A 180 15.61 -0.63 -18.84
N PRO A 181 15.91 -1.20 -17.66
CA PRO A 181 16.41 -2.58 -17.56
C PRO A 181 15.31 -3.64 -17.72
N GLY A 182 14.03 -3.26 -17.71
CA GLY A 182 12.90 -4.17 -17.87
C GLY A 182 12.76 -4.70 -19.28
N VAL A 183 12.73 -6.01 -19.44
CA VAL A 183 12.46 -6.68 -20.71
C VAL A 183 11.03 -7.19 -20.68
N GLY A 184 10.34 -7.17 -21.83
CA GLY A 184 8.98 -7.66 -21.90
C GLY A 184 8.13 -6.91 -22.92
N SER A 185 7.01 -7.53 -23.32
CA SER A 185 6.04 -6.93 -24.26
C SER A 185 5.22 -5.78 -23.68
N ALA A 186 5.70 -5.17 -22.59
CA ALA A 186 5.21 -3.90 -22.07
C ALA A 186 3.73 -3.90 -21.65
N GLY A 187 3.19 -5.06 -21.22
CA GLY A 187 1.82 -5.25 -20.71
C GLY A 187 0.69 -4.56 -21.49
N GLN A 188 -0.53 -4.56 -20.95
CA GLN A 188 -1.54 -3.55 -21.34
C GLN A 188 -1.20 -2.18 -20.76
N THR A 189 -0.41 -2.15 -19.69
CA THR A 189 0.14 -0.96 -19.04
C THR A 189 1.66 -1.07 -19.04
N THR A 190 2.32 -0.36 -19.95
CA THR A 190 3.78 -0.36 -20.02
C THR A 190 4.37 0.24 -18.75
N ASN A 191 5.22 -0.54 -18.07
CA ASN A 191 5.90 -0.13 -16.85
C ASN A 191 7.02 0.89 -17.14
N CYS A 192 6.62 2.12 -17.46
CA CYS A 192 7.55 3.23 -17.70
C CYS A 192 7.93 4.00 -16.43
N VAL A 193 7.34 3.65 -15.29
CA VAL A 193 7.61 4.26 -14.00
C VAL A 193 8.55 3.34 -13.22
N PRO A 194 9.68 3.82 -12.68
CA PRO A 194 10.51 3.00 -11.80
C PRO A 194 9.69 2.46 -10.61
N GLN A 195 9.72 1.15 -10.40
CA GLN A 195 9.01 0.47 -9.31
C GLN A 195 9.86 0.30 -8.05
N GLY A 196 11.17 0.54 -8.12
CA GLY A 196 12.06 0.38 -6.97
C GLY A 196 12.21 -1.09 -6.57
N LYS A 197 12.13 -1.37 -5.27
CA LYS A 197 12.19 -2.72 -4.70
C LYS A 197 10.83 -3.36 -4.63
N VAL A 198 10.81 -4.65 -4.93
CA VAL A 198 9.60 -5.47 -4.92
C VAL A 198 9.87 -6.78 -4.19
N LEU A 199 8.83 -7.47 -3.77
CA LEU A 199 8.93 -8.77 -3.15
C LEU A 199 8.62 -9.88 -4.15
N ILE A 200 9.51 -10.88 -4.20
CA ILE A 200 9.39 -12.05 -5.07
C ILE A 200 9.43 -13.35 -4.25
N ILE A 201 8.97 -14.42 -4.89
CA ILE A 201 9.22 -15.79 -4.46
C ILE A 201 10.48 -16.25 -5.20
N GLN A 202 11.59 -16.47 -4.50
CA GLN A 202 12.84 -16.83 -5.17
C GLN A 202 12.79 -18.22 -5.82
N GLU A 203 13.33 -18.37 -7.03
CA GLU A 203 13.36 -19.64 -7.76
C GLU A 203 14.30 -20.69 -7.15
N SER A 204 15.53 -20.27 -6.82
CA SER A 204 16.62 -21.16 -6.43
C SER A 204 17.61 -20.48 -5.48
N ASN A 205 18.42 -21.28 -4.77
CA ASN A 205 19.44 -20.78 -3.85
C ASN A 205 20.64 -20.19 -4.60
N LYS A 206 20.51 -18.92 -5.00
CA LYS A 206 21.53 -18.16 -5.73
C LYS A 206 21.57 -16.71 -5.28
N ASP A 207 22.71 -16.06 -5.46
CA ASP A 207 22.93 -14.68 -4.99
C ASP A 207 22.08 -13.65 -5.73
N ASN A 208 21.89 -13.83 -7.04
CA ASN A 208 21.04 -12.93 -7.83
C ASN A 208 19.55 -13.26 -7.63
N PRO A 209 18.72 -12.29 -7.19
CA PRO A 209 17.27 -12.44 -7.13
C PRO A 209 16.70 -12.83 -8.49
N ASP A 210 15.83 -13.83 -8.49
CA ASP A 210 15.15 -14.33 -9.68
C ASP A 210 13.90 -15.05 -9.23
N ASP A 211 12.76 -14.62 -9.74
CA ASP A 211 11.50 -15.09 -9.26
C ASP A 211 11.19 -16.52 -9.73
N LEU A 212 10.26 -17.17 -9.02
CA LEU A 212 9.86 -18.51 -9.34
C LEU A 212 8.84 -18.45 -10.47
N HIS A 213 9.23 -18.83 -11.68
CA HIS A 213 8.33 -18.92 -12.85
C HIS A 213 7.04 -19.74 -12.65
N LYS A 214 6.98 -20.63 -11.64
CA LYS A 214 5.76 -21.41 -11.29
C LYS A 214 4.81 -20.65 -10.36
N GLY A 215 5.27 -19.53 -9.83
CA GLY A 215 4.60 -18.75 -8.82
C GLY A 215 4.46 -19.46 -7.47
N GLY A 216 3.45 -19.06 -6.72
CA GLY A 216 3.18 -19.51 -5.36
C GLY A 216 2.33 -18.49 -4.61
N THR A 217 2.67 -18.22 -3.36
CA THR A 217 2.01 -17.19 -2.57
C THR A 217 2.99 -16.28 -1.86
N ILE A 218 2.65 -15.00 -1.80
CA ILE A 218 3.21 -14.05 -0.83
C ILE A 218 2.10 -13.72 0.18
N THR A 219 2.40 -13.88 1.46
CA THR A 219 1.44 -13.75 2.55
C THR A 219 1.88 -12.66 3.50
N PHE A 220 0.97 -11.75 3.82
CA PHE A 220 1.11 -10.77 4.88
C PHE A 220 0.22 -11.18 6.06
N ASP A 221 0.81 -11.37 7.23
CA ASP A 221 0.09 -11.57 8.48
C ASP A 221 0.20 -10.29 9.32
N PHE A 222 -0.94 -9.84 9.88
CA PHE A 222 -1.04 -8.62 10.66
C PHE A 222 -1.30 -8.97 12.13
N VAL A 223 -0.44 -8.48 13.04
CA VAL A 223 -0.59 -8.68 14.48
C VAL A 223 -1.88 -8.04 14.99
N ALA A 224 -2.22 -6.86 14.49
CA ALA A 224 -3.47 -6.18 14.74
C ALA A 224 -4.32 -6.11 13.46
N PRO A 225 -5.66 -6.14 13.58
CA PRO A 225 -6.52 -6.04 12.40
C PRO A 225 -6.29 -4.71 11.65
N ALA A 226 -6.07 -4.81 10.35
CA ALA A 226 -5.81 -3.68 9.46
C ALA A 226 -6.91 -3.53 8.41
N LYS A 227 -7.06 -2.33 7.86
CA LYS A 227 -7.71 -2.13 6.56
C LYS A 227 -6.67 -2.27 5.47
N VAL A 228 -6.87 -3.21 4.55
CA VAL A 228 -6.06 -3.31 3.34
C VAL A 228 -6.74 -2.47 2.25
N GLN A 229 -6.04 -1.44 1.76
CA GLN A 229 -6.57 -0.52 0.75
C GLN A 229 -6.42 -1.10 -0.64
N ASP A 230 -5.20 -1.48 -1.00
CA ASP A 230 -4.85 -1.96 -2.33
C ASP A 230 -3.47 -2.65 -2.28
N VAL A 231 -3.12 -3.33 -3.37
CA VAL A 231 -1.79 -3.88 -3.60
C VAL A 231 -1.38 -3.59 -5.03
N VAL A 232 -0.10 -3.28 -5.24
CA VAL A 232 0.47 -3.15 -6.57
C VAL A 232 1.15 -4.46 -6.94
N LEU A 233 0.74 -5.03 -8.05
CA LEU A 233 1.30 -6.25 -8.61
C LEU A 233 2.06 -5.93 -9.90
N MET A 234 3.16 -6.63 -10.11
CA MET A 234 4.04 -6.45 -11.26
C MET A 234 4.26 -7.79 -11.96
N ASP A 235 4.28 -7.73 -13.29
CA ASP A 235 4.54 -8.86 -14.19
C ASP A 235 3.62 -10.05 -13.97
N ILE A 236 2.32 -9.78 -13.96
CA ILE A 236 1.29 -10.79 -13.78
C ILE A 236 0.64 -11.11 -15.14
N GLU A 237 0.86 -12.33 -15.63
CA GLU A 237 0.38 -12.78 -16.93
C GLU A 237 -0.93 -13.58 -16.85
N GLU A 238 -1.15 -14.29 -15.74
CA GLU A 238 -2.40 -15.03 -15.49
C GLU A 238 -3.24 -14.42 -14.37
N HIS A 239 -4.50 -14.88 -14.30
CA HIS A 239 -5.47 -14.42 -13.32
C HIS A 239 -5.41 -15.29 -12.08
N ASP A 240 -5.51 -14.69 -10.90
CA ASP A 240 -5.65 -15.42 -9.63
C ASP A 240 -6.44 -14.54 -8.64
N VAL A 241 -6.38 -14.91 -7.36
CA VAL A 241 -7.08 -14.24 -6.28
C VAL A 241 -6.15 -13.80 -5.16
N ILE A 242 -6.56 -12.73 -4.52
CA ILE A 242 -6.08 -12.30 -3.21
C ILE A 242 -7.10 -12.75 -2.18
N THR A 243 -6.68 -13.53 -1.20
CA THR A 243 -7.53 -14.02 -0.12
C THR A 243 -7.24 -13.25 1.17
N LEU A 244 -8.25 -12.60 1.73
CA LEU A 244 -8.16 -11.84 2.97
C LEU A 244 -8.98 -12.53 4.06
N THR A 245 -8.36 -12.81 5.21
CA THR A 245 -9.02 -13.35 6.39
C THR A 245 -9.11 -12.27 7.45
N SER A 246 -10.33 -12.00 7.91
CA SER A 246 -10.59 -11.04 8.99
C SER A 246 -10.34 -11.63 10.37
N ALA A 247 -10.23 -10.77 11.39
CA ALA A 247 -10.11 -11.17 12.79
C ALA A 247 -11.27 -12.06 13.29
N ALA A 248 -12.45 -11.93 12.69
CA ALA A 248 -13.62 -12.76 12.96
C ALA A 248 -13.60 -14.11 12.21
N GLY A 249 -12.57 -14.37 11.40
CA GLY A 249 -12.43 -15.57 10.57
C GLY A 249 -13.20 -15.54 9.25
N ALA A 250 -13.90 -14.45 8.93
CA ALA A 250 -14.53 -14.29 7.61
C ALA A 250 -13.46 -14.15 6.52
N VAL A 251 -13.68 -14.81 5.39
CA VAL A 251 -12.78 -14.83 4.24
C VAL A 251 -13.40 -14.05 3.08
N THR A 252 -12.64 -13.10 2.55
CA THR A 252 -12.97 -12.31 1.35
C THR A 252 -11.96 -12.61 0.26
N THR A 253 -12.41 -12.79 -0.97
CA THR A 253 -11.54 -12.97 -2.14
C THR A 253 -11.69 -11.80 -3.10
N VAL A 254 -10.56 -11.20 -3.50
CA VAL A 254 -10.49 -10.17 -4.54
C VAL A 254 -9.82 -10.80 -5.75
N ASN A 255 -10.49 -10.79 -6.90
CA ASN A 255 -9.93 -11.29 -8.15
C ASN A 255 -9.09 -10.19 -8.80
N TYR A 256 -8.00 -10.57 -9.45
CA TYR A 256 -7.27 -9.70 -10.37
C TYR A 256 -7.03 -10.42 -11.69
N ILE A 257 -6.63 -9.68 -12.71
CA ILE A 257 -6.42 -10.21 -14.05
C ILE A 257 -4.95 -10.14 -14.43
N GLY A 258 -4.50 -11.02 -15.31
CA GLY A 258 -3.20 -10.88 -15.95
C GLY A 258 -3.23 -9.69 -16.90
N ILE A 259 -2.28 -8.76 -16.75
CA ILE A 259 -2.12 -7.59 -17.63
C ILE A 259 -0.93 -7.73 -18.57
N GLY A 260 -0.23 -8.86 -18.51
CA GLY A 260 0.83 -9.23 -19.44
C GLY A 260 2.22 -8.85 -18.95
N ASN A 261 3.20 -9.32 -19.72
CA ASN A 261 4.61 -9.29 -19.38
C ASN A 261 5.12 -7.87 -19.08
N ASN A 262 5.80 -7.72 -17.94
CA ASN A 262 6.33 -6.50 -17.37
C ASN A 262 5.27 -5.42 -17.08
N GLY A 263 3.98 -5.78 -17.03
CA GLY A 263 2.89 -4.87 -16.70
C GLY A 263 2.80 -4.58 -15.20
N VAL A 264 2.34 -3.38 -14.84
CA VAL A 264 2.05 -3.00 -13.44
C VAL A 264 0.58 -2.66 -13.27
N GLN A 265 -0.05 -3.20 -12.23
CA GLN A 265 -1.44 -2.93 -11.88
C GLN A 265 -1.59 -2.65 -10.38
N THR A 266 -2.45 -1.69 -10.05
CA THR A 266 -2.98 -1.52 -8.69
C THR A 266 -4.30 -2.27 -8.58
N VAL A 267 -4.38 -3.22 -7.65
CA VAL A 267 -5.61 -3.97 -7.36
C VAL A 267 -6.29 -3.34 -6.14
N PRO A 268 -7.44 -2.66 -6.29
CA PRO A 268 -8.18 -2.13 -5.16
C PRO A 268 -8.79 -3.25 -4.33
N ILE A 269 -8.64 -3.17 -3.01
CA ILE A 269 -9.09 -4.19 -2.05
C ILE A 269 -10.16 -3.62 -1.11
N ASN A 270 -9.85 -2.56 -0.38
CA ASN A 270 -10.74 -1.88 0.57
C ASN A 270 -11.45 -2.81 1.57
N VAL A 271 -10.73 -3.77 2.14
CA VAL A 271 -11.27 -4.73 3.13
C VAL A 271 -10.76 -4.39 4.52
N GLU A 272 -11.67 -4.31 5.49
CA GLU A 272 -11.37 -3.98 6.88
C GLU A 272 -11.16 -5.20 7.78
N ASN A 273 -10.57 -4.96 8.95
CA ASN A 273 -10.36 -5.95 10.01
C ASN A 273 -9.56 -7.18 9.57
N VAL A 274 -8.68 -7.03 8.58
CA VAL A 274 -7.85 -8.10 8.02
C VAL A 274 -6.72 -8.44 8.98
N VAL A 275 -6.54 -9.72 9.27
CA VAL A 275 -5.40 -10.26 10.04
C VAL A 275 -4.47 -11.09 9.17
N LYS A 276 -4.90 -11.48 7.97
CA LYS A 276 -4.08 -12.22 7.01
C LYS A 276 -4.50 -11.91 5.58
N MET A 277 -3.54 -11.65 4.71
CA MET A 277 -3.70 -11.47 3.28
C MET A 277 -2.78 -12.44 2.55
N VAL A 278 -3.32 -13.27 1.68
CA VAL A 278 -2.57 -14.22 0.84
C VAL A 278 -2.76 -13.79 -0.61
N ILE A 279 -1.68 -13.41 -1.26
CA ILE A 279 -1.65 -13.05 -2.68
C ILE A 279 -1.20 -14.30 -3.42
N GLY A 280 -2.07 -14.84 -4.29
CA GLY A 280 -1.64 -15.83 -5.28
C GLY A 280 -0.71 -15.15 -6.28
N ILE A 281 0.31 -15.86 -6.75
CA ILE A 281 1.11 -15.47 -7.91
C ILE A 281 1.11 -16.72 -8.81
N PRO A 282 0.43 -16.73 -9.96
CA PRO A 282 0.20 -17.95 -10.73
C PRO A 282 1.43 -18.43 -11.53
N GLY A 283 2.34 -17.51 -11.85
CA GLY A 283 3.58 -17.70 -12.63
C GLY A 283 4.72 -16.82 -12.09
N SER A 284 5.55 -16.25 -12.96
CA SER A 284 6.39 -15.10 -12.57
C SER A 284 5.52 -13.93 -12.12
N GLY A 285 6.09 -13.08 -11.29
CA GLY A 285 5.49 -11.87 -10.79
C GLY A 285 6.04 -11.44 -9.44
N ALA A 286 5.75 -10.18 -9.10
CA ALA A 286 6.15 -9.56 -7.85
C ALA A 286 5.02 -8.76 -7.21
N VAL A 287 5.15 -8.55 -5.90
CA VAL A 287 4.37 -7.55 -5.17
C VAL A 287 5.23 -6.30 -5.05
N ALA A 288 4.78 -5.19 -5.65
CA ALA A 288 5.54 -3.94 -5.72
C ALA A 288 5.21 -2.96 -4.61
N GLU A 289 3.96 -2.95 -4.14
CA GLU A 289 3.55 -2.07 -3.05
C GLU A 289 2.35 -2.65 -2.30
N LEU A 290 2.22 -2.35 -1.00
CA LEU A 290 1.03 -2.66 -0.21
C LEU A 290 0.54 -1.42 0.56
N GLY A 291 -0.71 -1.02 0.32
CA GLY A 291 -1.38 0.05 1.04
C GLY A 291 -2.23 -0.49 2.20
N VAL A 292 -1.90 -0.12 3.44
CA VAL A 292 -2.61 -0.57 4.65
C VAL A 292 -2.84 0.56 5.63
N CYS A 293 -3.95 0.49 6.35
CA CYS A 293 -4.25 1.40 7.43
C CYS A 293 -4.55 0.66 8.72
N PHE A 294 -4.08 1.25 9.82
CA PHE A 294 -4.30 0.77 11.16
C PHE A 294 -5.13 1.77 11.94
N ASP A 295 -5.84 1.25 12.92
CA ASP A 295 -6.32 2.08 14.02
C ASP A 295 -5.10 2.57 14.82
N CYS A 296 -4.98 3.87 15.03
CA CYS A 296 -3.89 4.50 15.77
C CYS A 296 -3.77 4.03 17.23
N ASP A 297 -4.81 3.41 17.77
CA ASP A 297 -4.78 2.86 19.14
C ASP A 297 -4.11 1.47 19.20
N VAL A 298 -3.59 0.97 18.07
CA VAL A 298 -2.76 -0.23 18.03
C VAL A 298 -1.31 0.12 18.40
N PRO A 299 -0.73 -0.52 19.43
CA PRO A 299 0.66 -0.29 19.85
C PRO A 299 1.71 -0.82 18.85
#